data_AF-A0A258X2R5-F1
#
_entry.id   AF-A0A258X2R5-F1
#
_cell.length_a   1.000
_cell.length_b   1.000
_cell.length_c   1.000
_cell.angle_alpha   90.00
_cell.angle_beta   90.00
_cell.angle_gamma   90.00
#
_symmetry.space_group_name_H-M   'P 1'
#
loop_
_entity.id
_entity.type
_entity.pdbx_description
1 polymer ?
#
loop_
_entity_poly.entity_id
_entity_poly.type
_entity_poly.pdbx_seq_one_letter_code
_entity_poly.pdbx_strand_id
1 'polypeptide(L)'
;MKWVLSLFLLTNILMADYIAQPIDQKLLDSKIKIIDIRTPGEWVHTGIVKGSIPIMFFDERGNYDLDAFLGELNKHIKPGERFALICDTGSRTKVVGVPLGQEMGYNIIDLKGGIQYAISKKIPIEVYKSSN
;
A
#
# COMPACT_ATOMS: atom_id res chain seq x y z
N MET A 1 8.74 17.20 -52.71
CA MET A 1 9.09 15.99 -51.94
C MET A 1 8.43 16.08 -50.58
N LYS A 2 7.64 15.05 -50.21
CA LYS A 2 6.75 15.06 -49.03
C LYS A 2 7.56 15.07 -47.74
N TRP A 3 7.36 16.07 -46.89
CA TRP A 3 7.78 16.06 -45.49
C TRP A 3 6.76 15.24 -44.72
N VAL A 4 7.12 14.06 -44.25
CA VAL A 4 6.26 13.28 -43.34
C VAL A 4 6.71 13.61 -41.93
N LEU A 5 5.99 14.51 -41.25
CA LEU A 5 6.10 14.65 -39.80
C LEU A 5 5.57 13.37 -39.16
N SER A 6 6.47 12.55 -38.65
CA SER A 6 6.10 11.38 -37.85
C SER A 6 5.79 11.85 -36.42
N LEU A 7 4.50 11.85 -36.07
CA LEU A 7 4.02 12.15 -34.72
C LEU A 7 4.21 10.90 -33.85
N PHE A 8 5.30 10.85 -33.09
CA PHE A 8 5.48 9.84 -32.04
C PHE A 8 4.53 10.16 -30.88
N LEU A 9 3.38 9.49 -30.84
CA LEU A 9 2.50 9.52 -29.68
C LEU A 9 3.09 8.56 -28.62
N LEU A 10 3.90 9.09 -27.70
CA LEU A 10 4.32 8.36 -26.50
C LEU A 10 3.10 8.21 -25.59
N THR A 11 2.33 7.12 -25.76
CA THR A 11 1.34 6.74 -24.77
C THR A 11 2.08 6.22 -23.55
N ASN A 12 2.10 7.00 -22.47
CA ASN A 12 2.44 6.46 -21.17
C ASN A 12 1.31 5.48 -20.81
N ILE A 13 1.53 4.20 -21.07
CA ILE A 13 0.66 3.17 -20.50
C ILE A 13 0.96 3.21 -19.00
N LEU A 14 0.10 3.89 -18.24
CA LEU A 14 -0.01 3.67 -16.80
C LEU A 14 -0.49 2.23 -16.63
N MET A 15 0.44 1.28 -16.69
CA MET A 15 0.15 -0.07 -16.26
C MET A 15 0.05 -0.03 -14.75
N ALA A 16 -1.11 -0.43 -14.25
CA ALA A 16 -1.28 -0.71 -12.86
C ALA A 16 -0.26 -1.79 -12.46
N ASP A 17 0.56 -1.46 -11.47
CA ASP A 17 1.79 -2.18 -11.17
C ASP A 17 1.72 -2.69 -9.74
N TYR A 18 1.75 -4.01 -9.57
CA TYR A 18 1.93 -4.67 -8.28
C TYR A 18 3.36 -5.19 -8.22
N ILE A 19 4.17 -4.59 -7.34
CA ILE A 19 5.53 -5.05 -7.06
C ILE A 19 5.66 -5.42 -5.59
N ALA A 20 6.54 -6.36 -5.28
CA ALA A 20 6.79 -6.78 -3.91
C ALA A 20 8.27 -6.59 -3.55
N GLN A 21 8.56 -5.74 -2.56
CA GLN A 21 9.90 -5.45 -2.08
C GLN A 21 9.91 -5.28 -0.55
N PRO A 22 11.05 -5.53 0.13
CA PRO A 22 11.15 -5.21 1.56
C PRO A 22 11.08 -3.69 1.79
N ILE A 23 10.66 -3.29 2.98
CA ILE A 23 10.81 -1.90 3.41
C ILE A 23 12.31 -1.57 3.63
N ASP A 24 12.75 -0.44 3.10
CA ASP A 24 14.11 0.08 3.25
C ASP A 24 14.11 1.61 3.41
N GLN A 25 15.28 2.17 3.70
CA GLN A 25 15.40 3.62 3.92
C GLN A 25 15.06 4.42 2.67
N LYS A 26 15.40 3.92 1.48
CA LYS A 26 15.11 4.59 0.21
C LYS A 26 13.60 4.77 0.00
N LEU A 27 12.82 3.74 0.35
CA LEU A 27 11.37 3.79 0.29
C LEU A 27 10.82 4.80 1.29
N LEU A 28 11.34 4.83 2.52
CA LEU A 28 10.94 5.82 3.53
C LEU A 28 11.26 7.25 3.08
N ASP A 29 12.45 7.47 2.53
CA ASP A 29 12.91 8.79 2.06
C ASP A 29 12.05 9.30 0.89
N SER A 30 11.47 8.40 0.10
CA SER A 30 10.52 8.75 -0.97
C SER A 30 9.20 9.31 -0.44
N LYS A 31 8.93 9.20 0.87
CA LYS A 31 7.69 9.62 1.52
C LYS A 31 6.44 8.97 0.92
N ILE A 32 6.60 7.74 0.42
CA ILE A 32 5.48 6.96 -0.08
C ILE A 32 4.44 6.78 1.02
N LYS A 33 3.15 6.85 0.67
CA LYS A 33 2.07 6.53 1.61
C LYS A 33 2.08 5.03 1.87
N ILE A 34 2.10 4.64 3.14
CA ILE A 34 2.02 3.25 3.57
C ILE A 34 0.64 3.05 4.18
N ILE A 35 -0.15 2.15 3.63
CA ILE A 35 -1.46 1.76 4.17
C ILE A 35 -1.28 0.49 5.00
N ASP A 36 -1.55 0.57 6.31
CA ASP A 36 -1.50 -0.57 7.22
C ASP A 36 -2.87 -1.23 7.25
N ILE A 37 -2.96 -2.45 6.70
CA ILE A 37 -4.22 -3.18 6.50
C ILE A 37 -4.57 -4.17 7.62
N ARG A 38 -3.85 -4.08 8.74
CA ARG A 38 -4.05 -4.93 9.92
C ARG A 38 -5.28 -4.51 10.73
N THR A 39 -5.58 -5.24 11.80
CA THR A 39 -6.68 -4.88 12.69
C THR A 39 -6.26 -3.79 13.70
N PRO A 40 -7.23 -3.05 14.28
CA PRO A 40 -6.97 -2.11 15.36
C PRO A 40 -6.23 -2.74 16.56
N GLY A 41 -6.56 -3.98 16.91
CA GLY A 41 -5.86 -4.71 17.98
C GLY A 41 -4.37 -4.89 17.69
N GLU A 42 -4.02 -5.23 16.44
CA GLU A 42 -2.61 -5.36 16.01
C GLU A 42 -1.87 -4.02 16.04
N TRP A 43 -2.53 -2.93 15.61
CA TRP A 43 -1.98 -1.58 15.68
C TRP A 43 -1.70 -1.16 17.12
N VAL A 44 -2.63 -1.40 18.04
CA VAL A 44 -2.43 -1.10 19.47
C VAL A 44 -1.30 -1.94 20.06
N HIS A 45 -1.22 -3.23 19.70
CA HIS A 45 -0.23 -4.15 20.27
C HIS A 45 1.21 -3.84 19.84
N THR A 46 1.41 -3.59 18.55
CA THR A 46 2.76 -3.46 17.96
C THR A 46 3.12 -2.03 17.57
N GLY A 47 2.13 -1.12 17.52
CA GLY A 47 2.25 0.15 16.83
C GLY A 47 2.06 0.00 15.32
N ILE A 48 2.31 1.10 14.61
CA ILE A 48 2.29 1.18 13.14
C ILE A 48 3.60 1.77 12.64
N VAL A 49 3.98 1.52 11.39
CA VAL A 49 5.14 2.21 10.80
C VAL A 49 4.89 3.72 10.85
N LYS A 50 5.90 4.49 11.26
CA LYS A 50 5.77 5.94 11.40
C LYS A 50 5.19 6.59 10.15
N GLY A 51 4.10 7.34 10.32
CA GLY A 51 3.40 8.03 9.23
C GLY A 51 2.59 7.12 8.29
N SER A 52 2.41 5.84 8.63
CA SER A 52 1.47 4.97 7.92
C SER A 52 0.02 5.32 8.25
N ILE A 53 -0.88 4.99 7.33
CA ILE A 53 -2.31 5.26 7.39
C ILE A 53 -3.02 3.95 7.72
N PRO A 54 -3.63 3.81 8.91
CA PRO A 54 -4.31 2.59 9.30
C PRO A 54 -5.68 2.48 8.61
N ILE A 55 -5.86 1.46 7.76
CA ILE A 55 -7.12 1.14 7.08
C ILE A 55 -7.28 -0.38 7.08
N MET A 56 -8.04 -0.92 8.03
CA MET A 56 -8.23 -2.37 8.17
C MET A 56 -8.92 -2.93 6.92
N PHE A 57 -8.42 -4.05 6.40
CA PHE A 57 -9.08 -4.78 5.31
C PHE A 57 -9.89 -5.97 5.82
N PHE A 58 -9.27 -6.84 6.63
CA PHE A 58 -9.92 -8.00 7.24
C PHE A 58 -10.15 -7.75 8.73
N ASP A 59 -11.36 -8.04 9.20
CA ASP A 59 -11.66 -8.09 10.64
C ASP A 59 -11.06 -9.36 11.30
N GLU A 60 -11.21 -9.51 12.62
CA GLU A 60 -10.68 -10.65 13.38
C GLU A 60 -11.29 -12.00 12.97
N ARG A 61 -12.43 -11.98 12.26
CA ARG A 61 -13.13 -13.17 11.75
C ARG A 61 -12.83 -13.42 10.26
N GLY A 62 -12.03 -12.57 9.63
CA GLY A 62 -11.68 -12.64 8.21
C GLY A 62 -12.74 -12.07 7.26
N ASN A 63 -13.75 -11.36 7.76
CA ASN A 63 -14.69 -10.64 6.91
C ASN A 63 -14.05 -9.34 6.39
N TYR A 64 -14.49 -8.88 5.23
CA TYR A 64 -14.07 -7.63 4.64
C TYR A 64 -15.24 -6.94 3.92
N ASP A 65 -15.16 -5.61 3.82
CA ASP A 65 -16.04 -4.78 3.02
C ASP A 65 -15.17 -4.02 2.00
N LEU A 66 -15.22 -4.47 0.74
CA LEU A 66 -14.40 -3.91 -0.31
C LEU A 66 -14.78 -2.46 -0.61
N ASP A 67 -16.07 -2.13 -0.63
CA ASP A 67 -16.53 -0.78 -0.97
C ASP A 67 -16.16 0.21 0.13
N ALA A 68 -16.31 -0.17 1.39
CA ALA A 68 -15.88 0.65 2.53
C ALA A 68 -14.37 0.86 2.52
N PHE A 69 -13.59 -0.20 2.27
CA PHE A 69 -12.14 -0.12 2.19
C PHE A 69 -11.68 0.82 1.07
N LEU A 70 -12.23 0.67 -0.13
CA LEU A 70 -11.88 1.53 -1.28
C LEU A 70 -12.34 2.96 -1.07
N GLY A 71 -13.51 3.16 -0.44
CA GLY A 71 -14.02 4.48 -0.08
C GLY A 71 -13.08 5.22 0.87
N GLU A 72 -12.50 4.54 1.85
CA GLU A 72 -11.49 5.12 2.75
C GLU A 72 -10.15 5.30 2.03
N LEU A 73 -9.66 4.27 1.33
CA LEU A 73 -8.39 4.31 0.60
C LEU A 73 -8.31 5.50 -0.35
N ASN A 74 -9.37 5.77 -1.11
CA ASN A 74 -9.42 6.83 -2.11
C ASN A 74 -9.52 8.24 -1.53
N LYS A 75 -9.78 8.40 -0.22
CA LYS A 75 -9.58 9.70 0.46
C LYS A 75 -8.11 10.05 0.58
N HIS A 76 -7.25 9.03 0.63
CA HIS A 76 -5.80 9.18 0.84
C HIS A 76 -5.00 9.01 -0.44
N ILE A 77 -5.42 8.15 -1.36
CA ILE A 77 -4.68 7.80 -2.59
C ILE A 77 -5.37 8.38 -3.83
N LYS A 78 -4.64 9.17 -4.62
CA LYS A 78 -5.16 9.70 -5.89
C LYS A 78 -5.09 8.63 -6.98
N PRO A 79 -5.95 8.70 -8.02
CA PRO A 79 -5.84 7.82 -9.19
C PRO A 79 -4.42 7.84 -9.78
N GLY A 80 -3.84 6.64 -9.97
CA GLY A 80 -2.48 6.47 -10.49
C GLY A 80 -1.34 6.75 -9.49
N GLU A 81 -1.64 7.24 -8.28
CA GLU A 81 -0.62 7.43 -7.23
C GLU A 81 -0.09 6.07 -6.74
N ARG A 82 1.23 5.95 -6.65
CA ARG A 82 1.88 4.75 -6.11
C ARG A 82 1.91 4.81 -4.59
N PHE A 83 1.46 3.74 -3.95
CA PHE A 83 1.46 3.59 -2.49
C PHE A 83 1.92 2.19 -2.08
N ALA A 84 2.22 2.03 -0.81
CA ALA A 84 2.64 0.76 -0.23
C ALA A 84 1.55 0.16 0.65
N LEU A 85 1.47 -1.17 0.68
CA LEU A 85 0.63 -1.92 1.61
C LEU A 85 1.51 -2.64 2.62
N ILE A 86 1.10 -2.63 3.89
CA ILE A 86 1.74 -3.41 4.96
C ILE A 86 0.70 -4.19 5.76
N CYS A 87 1.04 -5.44 6.10
CA CYS A 87 0.31 -6.22 7.10
C CYS A 87 1.30 -6.81 8.11
N ASP A 88 0.94 -7.89 8.80
CA ASP A 88 1.83 -8.50 9.80
C ASP A 88 3.10 -9.10 9.18
N THR A 89 2.94 -10.06 8.25
CA THR A 89 4.05 -10.80 7.62
C THR A 89 4.11 -10.70 6.08
N GLY A 90 3.16 -9.99 5.46
CA GLY A 90 3.03 -9.85 3.99
C GLY A 90 1.96 -10.75 3.34
N SER A 91 1.35 -11.68 4.10
CA SER A 91 0.36 -12.61 3.52
C SER A 91 -0.94 -11.93 3.09
N ARG A 92 -1.48 -11.02 3.91
CA ARG A 92 -2.73 -10.30 3.61
C ARG A 92 -2.54 -9.28 2.50
N THR A 93 -1.41 -8.58 2.47
CA THR A 93 -1.10 -7.59 1.44
C THR A 93 -0.97 -8.22 0.06
N LYS A 94 -0.48 -9.46 -0.03
CA LYS A 94 -0.50 -10.21 -1.29
C LYS A 94 -1.93 -10.51 -1.75
N VAL A 95 -2.78 -11.01 -0.85
CA VAL A 95 -4.19 -11.34 -1.18
C VAL A 95 -4.97 -10.12 -1.66
N VAL A 96 -4.75 -8.96 -1.01
CA VAL A 96 -5.45 -7.71 -1.33
C VAL A 96 -4.80 -6.97 -2.50
N GLY A 97 -3.48 -6.85 -2.49
CA GLY A 97 -2.76 -5.99 -3.42
C GLY A 97 -2.72 -6.50 -4.85
N VAL A 98 -2.72 -7.81 -5.06
CA VAL A 98 -2.72 -8.41 -6.41
C VAL A 98 -3.98 -8.01 -7.20
N PRO A 99 -5.22 -8.27 -6.74
CA PRO A 99 -6.41 -7.85 -7.48
C PRO A 99 -6.55 -6.33 -7.56
N LEU A 100 -6.20 -5.58 -6.50
CA LEU A 100 -6.21 -4.12 -6.57
C LEU A 100 -5.29 -3.58 -7.67
N GLY A 101 -4.09 -4.15 -7.80
CA GLY A 101 -3.14 -3.78 -8.84
C GLY A 101 -3.59 -4.24 -10.22
N GLN A 102 -3.88 -5.54 -10.39
CA GLN A 102 -4.09 -6.13 -11.70
C GLN A 102 -5.46 -5.84 -12.30
N GLU A 103 -6.50 -5.72 -11.47
CA GLU A 103 -7.89 -5.62 -11.94
C GLU A 103 -8.48 -4.22 -11.71
N MET A 104 -8.00 -3.50 -10.70
CA MET A 104 -8.63 -2.23 -10.26
C MET A 104 -7.78 -0.99 -10.51
N GLY A 105 -6.61 -1.14 -11.14
CA GLY A 105 -5.85 0.01 -11.63
C GLY A 105 -4.92 0.68 -10.61
N TYR A 106 -4.71 0.10 -9.43
CA TYR A 106 -3.86 0.68 -8.39
C TYR A 106 -2.37 0.40 -8.62
N ASN A 107 -1.51 1.33 -8.19
CA ASN A 107 -0.05 1.18 -8.23
C ASN A 107 0.46 0.82 -6.84
N ILE A 108 0.76 -0.45 -6.60
CA ILE A 108 0.98 -1.01 -5.25
C ILE A 108 2.39 -1.55 -5.08
N ILE A 109 2.98 -1.19 -3.94
CA ILE A 109 4.17 -1.82 -3.39
C ILE A 109 3.77 -2.69 -2.19
N ASP A 110 3.85 -4.01 -2.33
CA ASP A 110 3.69 -4.93 -1.20
C ASP A 110 4.96 -5.00 -0.37
N LEU A 111 4.89 -4.57 0.89
CA LEU A 111 6.01 -4.57 1.83
C LEU A 111 6.26 -5.99 2.36
N LYS A 112 7.21 -6.67 1.71
CA LYS A 112 7.60 -8.04 2.04
C LYS A 112 8.02 -8.18 3.51
N GLY A 113 7.47 -9.19 4.17
CA GLY A 113 7.74 -9.48 5.58
C GLY A 113 6.94 -8.60 6.55
N GLY A 114 6.13 -7.67 6.04
CA GLY A 114 5.21 -6.86 6.84
C GLY A 114 5.89 -6.05 7.95
N ILE A 115 5.13 -5.74 8.99
CA ILE A 115 5.64 -4.99 10.15
C ILE A 115 6.69 -5.79 10.93
N GLN A 116 6.62 -7.12 10.95
CA GLN A 116 7.62 -7.95 11.63
C GLN A 116 9.01 -7.72 11.03
N TYR A 117 9.09 -7.62 9.70
CA TYR A 117 10.34 -7.27 9.02
C TYR A 117 10.74 -5.81 9.30
N ALA A 118 9.81 -4.86 9.27
CA ALA A 118 10.08 -3.46 9.60
C ALA A 118 10.71 -3.32 11.00
N ILE A 119 10.15 -4.00 12.00
CA ILE A 119 10.66 -4.04 13.37
C ILE A 119 12.07 -4.66 13.40
N SER A 120 12.29 -5.78 12.71
CA SER A 120 13.62 -6.42 12.62
C SER A 120 14.69 -5.50 12.02
N LYS A 121 14.29 -4.57 11.15
CA LYS A 121 15.13 -3.56 10.52
C LYS A 121 15.24 -2.25 11.30
N LYS A 122 14.63 -2.18 12.49
CA LYS A 122 14.60 -0.99 13.35
C LYS A 122 13.99 0.22 12.63
N ILE A 123 13.05 -0.03 11.72
CA ILE A 123 12.25 1.03 11.10
C ILE A 123 11.47 1.75 12.21
N PRO A 124 11.35 3.09 12.19
CA PRO A 124 10.60 3.81 13.21
C PRO A 124 9.13 3.37 13.28
N ILE A 125 8.70 3.01 14.48
CA ILE A 125 7.32 2.60 14.81
C ILE A 125 6.70 3.65 15.72
N GLU A 126 5.44 3.99 15.47
CA GLU A 126 4.64 4.89 16.30
C GLU A 126 3.60 4.11 17.09
N VAL A 127 3.42 4.49 18.36
CA VAL A 127 2.37 3.92 19.21
C VAL A 127 1.02 4.35 18.65
N TYR A 128 0.19 3.37 18.28
CA TYR A 128 -1.16 3.64 17.85
C TYR A 128 -2.06 3.81 19.08
N LYS A 129 -2.66 4.99 19.20
CA LYS A 129 -3.68 5.27 20.22
C LYS A 129 -5.03 5.12 19.56
N SER A 130 -5.80 4.12 19.98
CA SER A 130 -7.20 4.03 19.57
C SER A 130 -7.90 5.32 20.00
N SER A 131 -8.56 5.98 19.05
CA SER A 131 -9.51 7.04 19.39
C SER A 131 -10.71 6.32 20.02
N ASN A 132 -10.90 6.51 21.33
CA ASN A 132 -12.10 6.04 22.04
C ASN A 132 -13.34 6.78 21.53
#